data_AF-N6YTP4-F1
#
_entry.id   AF-N6YTP4-F1
#
_cell.length_a   1.000
_cell.length_b   1.000
_cell.length_c   1.000
_cell.angle_alpha   90.00
_cell.angle_beta   90.00
_cell.angle_gamma   90.00
#
_symmetry.space_group_name_H-M   'P 1'
#
loop_
_entity.id
_entity.type
_entity.pdbx_description
1 polymer ?
#
loop_
_entity_poly.entity_id
_entity_poly.type
_entity_poly.pdbx_seq_one_letter_code
_entity_poly.pdbx_strand_id
1 'polypeptide(L)'
;MIQVTMLGVGLLLLMATWKFMLRPSMLDASRDRLFDLRESMRAHFIQSGHGLNAPAYHALRGLLNSHLRYTEEITFFGVLHQMVWLQGHQDTHRNLRADVDRQFAVSDPGLAAYIREVRAKSAVIVLDYAVKSSLAGLLLALVGFAVIYTRKALAMLRQSLNTSGRTPAAAFVQAAAWSGALLALSAQVGGVGRDVALAAMEEGALHAAAPGHT
;
A
#
# COMPACT_ATOMS: atom_id res chain seq x y z
N MET A 1 33.82 -22.60 6.80
CA MET A 1 32.60 -23.43 6.92
C MET A 1 31.61 -22.87 7.94
N ILE A 2 32.00 -22.65 9.21
CA ILE A 2 31.11 -22.11 10.26
C ILE A 2 30.36 -20.82 9.84
N GLN A 3 31.05 -19.86 9.21
CA GLN A 3 30.45 -18.61 8.74
C GLN A 3 29.32 -18.82 7.71
N VAL A 4 29.51 -19.78 6.79
CA VAL A 4 28.52 -20.10 5.76
C VAL A 4 27.30 -20.75 6.40
N THR A 5 27.50 -21.65 7.35
CA THR A 5 26.41 -22.28 8.11
C THR A 5 25.61 -21.25 8.92
N MET A 6 26.29 -20.34 9.62
CA MET A 6 25.63 -19.26 10.38
C MET A 6 24.81 -18.33 9.47
N LEU A 7 25.35 -17.98 8.30
CA LEU A 7 24.62 -17.19 7.30
C LEU A 7 23.35 -17.91 6.82
N GLY A 8 23.46 -19.21 6.51
CA GLY A 8 22.32 -20.02 6.09
C GLY A 8 21.20 -20.06 7.14
N VAL A 9 21.56 -20.28 8.41
CA VAL A 9 20.60 -20.27 9.54
C VAL A 9 19.97 -18.88 9.69
N GLY A 10 20.76 -17.81 9.59
CA GLY A 10 20.24 -16.44 9.67
C GLY A 10 19.22 -16.11 8.57
N LEU A 11 19.49 -16.53 7.33
CA LEU A 11 18.57 -16.37 6.21
C LEU A 11 17.26 -17.14 6.41
N LEU A 12 17.34 -18.39 6.90
CA LEU A 12 16.15 -19.19 7.20
C LEU A 12 15.29 -18.56 8.30
N LEU A 13 15.93 -18.05 9.36
CA LEU A 13 15.22 -17.32 10.43
C LEU A 13 14.57 -16.06 9.89
N LEU A 14 15.26 -15.28 9.05
CA LEU A 14 14.70 -14.08 8.43
C LEU A 14 13.48 -14.40 7.56
N MET A 15 13.57 -15.46 6.75
CA MET A 15 12.44 -15.93 5.92
C MET A 15 11.27 -16.42 6.78
N ALA A 16 11.53 -17.11 7.88
CA ALA A 16 10.51 -17.57 8.82
C ALA A 16 9.81 -16.37 9.49
N THR A 17 10.56 -15.40 10.02
CA THR A 17 10.00 -14.18 10.59
C THR A 17 9.17 -13.40 9.57
N TRP A 18 9.66 -13.28 8.33
CA TRP A 18 8.91 -12.63 7.25
C TRP A 18 7.58 -13.32 6.97
N LYS A 19 7.62 -14.64 6.73
CA LYS A 19 6.46 -15.43 6.32
C LYS A 19 5.41 -15.58 7.43
N PHE A 20 5.84 -15.81 8.66
CA PHE A 20 4.94 -16.19 9.75
C PHE A 20 4.60 -15.06 10.72
N MET A 21 5.37 -13.97 10.74
CA MET A 21 5.11 -12.84 11.65
C MET A 21 4.81 -11.56 10.87
N LEU A 22 5.76 -11.07 10.08
CA LEU A 22 5.64 -9.74 9.46
C LEU A 22 4.54 -9.67 8.41
N ARG A 23 4.48 -10.62 7.48
CA ARG A 23 3.46 -10.60 6.41
C ARG A 23 2.03 -10.70 6.98
N PRO A 24 1.69 -11.63 7.89
CA PRO A 24 0.38 -11.65 8.54
C PRO A 24 0.04 -10.35 9.28
N SER A 25 0.97 -9.78 10.05
CA SER A 25 0.72 -8.52 10.75
C SER A 25 0.46 -7.34 9.79
N MET A 26 1.14 -7.30 8.63
CA MET A 26 0.87 -6.30 7.60
C MET A 26 -0.50 -6.49 6.94
N LEU A 27 -0.92 -7.75 6.74
CA LEU A 27 -2.25 -8.07 6.23
C LEU A 27 -3.33 -7.58 7.19
N ASP A 28 -3.20 -7.92 8.49
CA ASP A 28 -4.16 -7.50 9.52
C ASP A 28 -4.28 -5.97 9.60
N ALA A 29 -3.14 -5.27 9.65
CA ALA A 29 -3.13 -3.80 9.66
C ALA A 29 -3.80 -3.18 8.41
N SER A 30 -3.73 -3.85 7.27
CA SER A 30 -4.38 -3.40 6.03
C SER A 30 -5.87 -3.69 6.02
N ARG A 31 -6.29 -4.83 6.58
CA ARG A 31 -7.70 -5.18 6.79
C ARG A 31 -8.39 -4.22 7.74
N ASP A 32 -7.73 -3.86 8.85
CA ASP A 32 -8.25 -2.90 9.81
C ASP A 32 -8.52 -1.54 9.15
N ARG A 33 -7.58 -1.04 8.33
CA ARG A 33 -7.79 0.20 7.57
C ARG A 33 -8.96 0.12 6.58
N LEU A 34 -9.16 -1.03 5.93
CA LEU A 34 -10.31 -1.25 5.06
C LEU A 34 -11.63 -1.31 5.84
N PHE A 35 -11.63 -1.90 7.05
CA PHE A 35 -12.78 -1.92 7.94
C PHE A 35 -13.13 -0.52 8.46
N ASP A 36 -12.14 0.26 8.86
CA ASP A 36 -12.31 1.66 9.27
C ASP A 36 -12.86 2.50 8.13
N LEU A 37 -12.33 2.31 6.91
CA LEU A 37 -12.85 2.99 5.71
C LEU A 37 -14.32 2.62 5.45
N ARG A 38 -14.68 1.34 5.60
CA ARG A 38 -16.06 0.87 5.47
C ARG A 38 -16.99 1.49 6.51
N GLU A 39 -16.55 1.61 7.75
CA GLU A 39 -17.37 2.23 8.81
C GLU A 39 -17.50 3.74 8.59
N SER A 40 -16.42 4.42 8.19
CA SER A 40 -16.48 5.84 7.83
C SER A 40 -17.45 6.12 6.67
N MET A 41 -17.46 5.21 5.68
CA MET A 41 -18.41 5.24 4.56
C MET A 41 -19.85 5.05 5.03
N ARG A 42 -20.10 4.06 5.89
CA ARG A 42 -21.42 3.84 6.48
C ARG A 42 -21.91 5.08 7.24
N ALA A 43 -21.06 5.68 8.07
CA ALA A 43 -21.38 6.89 8.82
C ALA A 43 -21.72 8.05 7.89
N HIS A 44 -20.95 8.24 6.81
CA HIS A 44 -21.20 9.30 5.82
C HIS A 44 -22.59 9.17 5.16
N PHE A 45 -22.97 7.97 4.70
CA PHE A 45 -24.28 7.73 4.07
C PHE A 45 -25.46 7.94 5.01
N ILE A 46 -25.28 7.69 6.32
CA ILE A 46 -26.30 7.98 7.34
C ILE A 46 -26.40 9.48 7.56
N GLN A 47 -25.27 10.17 7.73
CA GLN A 47 -25.22 11.60 8.02
C GLN A 47 -25.71 12.47 6.87
N SER A 48 -25.44 12.07 5.62
CA SER A 48 -25.87 12.80 4.43
C SER A 48 -27.33 12.53 4.03
N GLY A 49 -28.03 11.62 4.72
CA GLY A 49 -29.43 11.28 4.45
C GLY A 49 -29.66 10.41 3.22
N HIS A 50 -28.61 9.91 2.54
CA HIS A 50 -28.78 8.97 1.41
C HIS A 50 -29.26 7.58 1.86
N GLY A 51 -28.99 7.21 3.11
CA GLY A 51 -29.41 5.93 3.69
C GLY A 51 -28.56 4.74 3.21
N LEU A 52 -28.72 3.60 3.89
CA LEU A 52 -27.94 2.38 3.63
C LEU A 52 -28.53 1.49 2.54
N ASN A 53 -29.71 1.84 2.01
CA ASN A 53 -30.36 1.12 0.91
C ASN A 53 -30.01 1.73 -0.46
N ALA A 54 -29.19 2.78 -0.49
CA ALA A 54 -28.77 3.43 -1.74
C ALA A 54 -27.93 2.45 -2.59
N PRO A 55 -28.18 2.33 -3.90
CA PRO A 55 -27.39 1.46 -4.79
C PRO A 55 -25.88 1.74 -4.72
N ALA A 56 -25.50 3.02 -4.63
CA ALA A 56 -24.10 3.44 -4.50
C ALA A 56 -23.42 2.91 -3.22
N TYR A 57 -24.16 2.84 -2.10
CA TYR A 57 -23.65 2.26 -0.86
C TYR A 57 -23.39 0.77 -1.02
N HIS A 58 -24.32 0.03 -1.64
CA HIS A 58 -24.16 -1.40 -1.90
C HIS A 58 -22.98 -1.69 -2.83
N ALA A 59 -22.81 -0.89 -3.89
CA ALA A 59 -21.69 -1.00 -4.81
C ALA A 59 -20.34 -0.76 -4.10
N LEU A 60 -20.23 0.31 -3.29
CA LEU A 60 -19.01 0.60 -2.54
C LEU A 60 -18.71 -0.46 -1.48
N ARG A 61 -19.73 -0.94 -0.76
CA ARG A 61 -19.57 -2.04 0.19
C ARG A 61 -19.11 -3.32 -0.50
N GLY A 62 -19.63 -3.61 -1.69
CA GLY A 62 -19.19 -4.70 -2.55
C GLY A 62 -17.70 -4.57 -2.87
N LEU A 63 -17.29 -3.41 -3.39
CA LEU A 63 -15.89 -3.10 -3.70
C LEU A 63 -14.96 -3.28 -2.50
N LEU A 64 -15.31 -2.73 -1.33
CA LEU A 64 -14.48 -2.85 -0.12
C LEU A 64 -14.36 -4.29 0.37
N ASN A 65 -15.44 -5.07 0.29
CA ASN A 65 -15.41 -6.49 0.62
C ASN A 65 -14.56 -7.29 -0.38
N SER A 66 -14.62 -6.94 -1.66
CA SER A 66 -13.74 -7.52 -2.68
C SER A 66 -12.28 -7.19 -2.41
N HIS A 67 -11.95 -5.94 -2.03
CA HIS A 67 -10.59 -5.57 -1.62
C HIS A 67 -10.12 -6.35 -0.39
N LEU A 68 -10.97 -6.55 0.62
CA LEU A 68 -10.63 -7.37 1.79
C LEU A 68 -10.25 -8.80 1.39
N ARG A 69 -11.00 -9.43 0.48
CA ARG A 69 -10.67 -10.77 -0.04
C ARG A 69 -9.40 -10.73 -0.89
N TYR A 70 -9.30 -9.77 -1.80
CA TYR A 70 -8.18 -9.63 -2.71
C TYR A 70 -6.85 -9.43 -1.95
N THR A 71 -6.85 -8.77 -0.79
CA THR A 71 -5.63 -8.65 0.04
C THR A 71 -5.05 -9.99 0.50
N GLU A 72 -5.83 -11.07 0.55
CA GLU A 72 -5.33 -12.39 0.95
C GLU A 72 -4.52 -13.06 -0.17
N GLU A 73 -4.89 -12.78 -1.43
CA GLU A 73 -4.32 -13.44 -2.62
C GLU A 73 -3.36 -12.55 -3.41
N ILE A 74 -3.43 -11.23 -3.21
CA ILE A 74 -2.66 -10.28 -4.00
C ILE A 74 -1.15 -10.45 -3.81
N THR A 75 -0.44 -10.36 -4.93
CA THR A 75 1.01 -10.28 -4.96
C THR A 75 1.43 -9.02 -5.72
N PHE A 76 2.54 -8.41 -5.32
CA PHE A 76 3.07 -7.24 -6.02
C PHE A 76 3.33 -7.47 -7.51
N PHE A 77 3.86 -8.65 -7.86
CA PHE A 77 4.07 -9.00 -9.27
C PHE A 77 2.76 -9.19 -10.02
N GLY A 78 1.71 -9.72 -9.37
CA GLY A 78 0.37 -9.78 -9.96
C GLY A 78 -0.16 -8.39 -10.31
N VAL A 79 -0.05 -7.45 -9.37
CA VAL A 79 -0.44 -6.04 -9.60
C VAL A 79 0.37 -5.42 -10.73
N LEU A 80 1.69 -5.57 -10.70
CA LEU A 80 2.57 -5.01 -11.72
C LEU A 80 2.27 -5.59 -13.11
N HIS A 81 2.08 -6.91 -13.20
CA HIS A 81 1.68 -7.59 -14.43
C HIS A 81 0.36 -7.02 -14.96
N GLN A 82 -0.65 -6.86 -14.09
CA GLN A 82 -1.93 -6.31 -14.48
C GLN A 82 -1.83 -4.86 -14.97
N MET A 83 -1.03 -4.02 -14.30
CA MET A 83 -0.77 -2.64 -14.74
C MET A 83 -0.10 -2.58 -16.11
N VAL A 84 0.92 -3.41 -16.35
CA VAL A 84 1.62 -3.48 -17.64
C VAL A 84 0.71 -4.04 -18.73
N TRP A 85 -0.09 -5.06 -18.40
CA TRP A 85 -1.04 -5.65 -19.34
C TRP A 85 -2.12 -4.65 -19.77
N LEU A 86 -2.69 -3.89 -18.83
CA LEU A 86 -3.68 -2.84 -19.12
C LEU A 86 -3.10 -1.70 -19.96
N GLN A 87 -1.82 -1.36 -19.81
CA GLN A 87 -1.16 -0.37 -20.68
C GLN A 87 -1.14 -0.83 -22.15
N GLY A 88 -0.98 -2.12 -22.40
CA GLY A 88 -1.04 -2.71 -23.74
C GLY A 88 -2.45 -2.90 -24.30
N HIS A 89 -3.48 -2.95 -23.44
CA HIS A 89 -4.88 -3.24 -23.80
C HIS A 89 -5.80 -2.06 -23.48
N GLN A 90 -5.57 -0.93 -24.16
CA GLN A 90 -6.29 0.33 -23.92
C GLN A 90 -7.82 0.19 -24.07
N ASP A 91 -8.30 -0.66 -24.99
CA ASP A 91 -9.74 -0.89 -25.17
C ASP A 91 -10.34 -1.62 -23.97
N THR A 92 -9.65 -2.64 -23.44
CA THR A 92 -10.07 -3.31 -22.20
C THR A 92 -10.09 -2.33 -21.03
N HIS A 93 -9.06 -1.50 -20.89
CA HIS A 93 -9.00 -0.49 -19.84
C HIS A 93 -10.18 0.50 -19.94
N ARG A 94 -10.53 0.96 -21.15
CA ARG A 94 -11.69 1.84 -21.37
C ARG A 94 -13.01 1.16 -21.03
N ASN A 95 -13.20 -0.10 -21.44
CA ASN A 95 -14.42 -0.86 -21.16
C ASN A 95 -14.58 -1.09 -19.66
N LEU A 96 -13.52 -1.51 -18.98
CA LEU A 96 -13.50 -1.68 -17.53
C LEU A 96 -13.81 -0.35 -16.81
N ARG A 97 -13.17 0.75 -17.22
CA ARG A 97 -13.43 2.08 -16.64
C ARG A 97 -14.90 2.45 -16.82
N ALA A 98 -15.47 2.23 -18.00
CA ALA A 98 -16.88 2.52 -18.28
C ALA A 98 -17.83 1.66 -17.44
N ASP A 99 -17.54 0.38 -17.25
CA ASP A 99 -18.34 -0.52 -16.41
C ASP A 99 -18.32 -0.08 -14.94
N VAL A 100 -17.14 0.28 -14.43
CA VAL A 100 -16.99 0.79 -13.08
C VAL A 100 -17.72 2.13 -12.93
N ASP A 101 -17.51 3.07 -13.86
CA ASP A 101 -18.17 4.38 -13.81
C ASP A 101 -19.69 4.26 -13.92
N ARG A 102 -20.21 3.26 -14.64
CA ARG A 102 -21.63 2.93 -14.70
C ARG A 102 -22.17 2.42 -13.36
N GLN A 103 -21.44 1.55 -12.66
CA GLN A 103 -21.86 1.04 -11.34
C GLN A 103 -21.91 2.15 -10.27
N PHE A 104 -21.07 3.17 -10.42
CA PHE A 104 -20.93 4.28 -9.49
C PHE A 104 -21.52 5.60 -10.01
N ALA A 105 -22.38 5.54 -11.04
CA ALA A 105 -23.02 6.72 -11.59
C ALA A 105 -24.05 7.28 -10.59
N VAL A 106 -23.85 8.53 -10.16
CA VAL A 106 -24.74 9.23 -9.24
C VAL A 106 -24.97 10.65 -9.73
N SER A 107 -26.20 11.14 -9.62
CA SER A 107 -26.58 12.50 -10.04
C SER A 107 -26.05 13.60 -9.14
N ASP A 108 -25.84 13.31 -7.85
CA ASP A 108 -25.30 14.26 -6.89
C ASP A 108 -23.77 14.37 -7.03
N PRO A 109 -23.22 15.54 -7.38
CA PRO A 109 -21.78 15.75 -7.52
C PRO A 109 -21.02 15.58 -6.20
N GLY A 110 -21.65 15.87 -5.05
CA GLY A 110 -21.04 15.69 -3.74
C GLY A 110 -20.78 14.21 -3.45
N LEU A 111 -21.82 13.39 -3.58
CA LEU A 111 -21.71 11.94 -3.45
C LEU A 111 -20.76 11.33 -4.48
N ALA A 112 -20.76 11.80 -5.73
CA ALA A 112 -19.83 11.32 -6.76
C ALA A 112 -18.36 11.59 -6.40
N ALA A 113 -18.06 12.77 -5.84
CA ALA A 113 -16.71 13.08 -5.34
C ALA A 113 -16.30 12.17 -4.18
N TYR A 114 -17.21 11.94 -3.24
CA TYR A 114 -16.98 11.05 -2.10
C TYR A 114 -16.73 9.60 -2.53
N ILE A 115 -17.52 9.08 -3.48
CA ILE A 115 -17.33 7.73 -4.04
C ILE A 115 -15.93 7.59 -4.65
N ARG A 116 -15.48 8.57 -5.45
CA ARG A 116 -14.11 8.57 -6.02
C ARG A 116 -13.03 8.60 -4.93
N GLU A 117 -13.26 9.32 -3.85
CA GLU A 117 -12.34 9.37 -2.72
C GLU A 117 -12.23 8.01 -2.02
N VAL A 118 -13.36 7.36 -1.71
CA VAL A 118 -13.38 6.02 -1.08
C VAL A 118 -12.72 4.98 -1.97
N ARG A 119 -13.03 4.98 -3.27
CA ARG A 119 -12.38 4.12 -4.27
C ARG A 119 -10.86 4.31 -4.23
N ALA A 120 -10.38 5.54 -4.33
CA ALA A 120 -8.96 5.84 -4.30
C ALA A 120 -8.27 5.44 -3.00
N LYS A 121 -8.88 5.72 -1.84
CA LYS A 121 -8.33 5.32 -0.54
C LYS A 121 -8.22 3.81 -0.42
N SER A 122 -9.27 3.09 -0.83
CA SER A 122 -9.27 1.63 -0.76
C SER A 122 -8.19 1.00 -1.66
N ALA A 123 -8.04 1.49 -2.90
CA ALA A 123 -6.96 1.07 -3.80
C ALA A 123 -5.58 1.36 -3.21
N VAL A 124 -5.36 2.56 -2.64
CA VAL A 124 -4.09 2.88 -1.98
C VAL A 124 -3.76 1.93 -0.83
N ILE A 125 -4.76 1.53 -0.02
CA ILE A 125 -4.54 0.57 1.07
C ILE A 125 -4.10 -0.80 0.53
N VAL A 126 -4.76 -1.31 -0.51
CA VAL A 126 -4.43 -2.62 -1.09
C VAL A 126 -3.05 -2.57 -1.78
N LEU A 127 -2.71 -1.49 -2.48
CA LEU A 127 -1.40 -1.31 -3.11
C LEU A 127 -0.28 -1.20 -2.07
N ASP A 128 -0.50 -0.44 -0.99
CA ASP A 128 0.43 -0.31 0.13
C ASP A 128 0.74 -1.69 0.74
N TYR A 129 -0.29 -2.52 0.94
CA TYR A 129 -0.12 -3.91 1.37
C TYR A 129 0.68 -4.73 0.36
N ALA A 130 0.33 -4.68 -0.93
CA ALA A 130 1.01 -5.45 -1.97
C ALA A 130 2.52 -5.14 -2.02
N VAL A 131 2.88 -3.86 -1.93
CA VAL A 131 4.27 -3.40 -1.89
C VAL A 131 4.97 -3.90 -0.63
N LYS A 132 4.38 -3.67 0.55
CA LYS A 132 4.97 -4.03 1.85
C LYS A 132 5.13 -5.54 2.04
N SER A 133 4.19 -6.34 1.55
CA SER A 133 4.21 -7.79 1.66
C SER A 133 5.12 -8.48 0.63
N SER A 134 5.63 -7.72 -0.36
CA SER A 134 6.48 -8.26 -1.41
C SER A 134 7.94 -8.41 -0.98
N LEU A 135 8.62 -9.41 -1.55
CA LEU A 135 10.07 -9.57 -1.41
C LEU A 135 10.82 -8.34 -1.94
N ALA A 136 10.30 -7.69 -2.98
CA ALA A 136 10.85 -6.43 -3.47
C ALA A 136 10.81 -5.34 -2.40
N GLY A 137 9.72 -5.24 -1.64
CA GLY A 137 9.61 -4.37 -0.48
C GLY A 137 10.65 -4.68 0.59
N LEU A 138 10.88 -5.96 0.90
CA LEU A 138 11.95 -6.38 1.82
C LEU A 138 13.34 -5.99 1.31
N LEU A 139 13.64 -6.25 0.03
CA LEU A 139 14.93 -5.90 -0.57
C LEU A 139 15.16 -4.38 -0.56
N LEU A 140 14.14 -3.59 -0.91
CA LEU A 140 14.20 -2.12 -0.82
C LEU A 140 14.43 -1.66 0.62
N ALA A 141 13.79 -2.28 1.61
CA ALA A 141 14.01 -1.98 3.02
C ALA A 141 15.45 -2.32 3.46
N LEU A 142 15.99 -3.46 3.02
CA LEU A 142 17.38 -3.86 3.31
C LEU A 142 18.39 -2.91 2.67
N VAL A 143 18.17 -2.50 1.41
CA VAL A 143 19.01 -1.50 0.74
C VAL A 143 18.93 -0.16 1.47
N GLY A 144 17.73 0.31 1.81
CA GLY A 144 17.53 1.53 2.58
C GLY A 144 18.23 1.48 3.94
N PHE A 145 18.11 0.37 4.65
CA PHE A 145 18.81 0.14 5.92
C PHE A 145 20.33 0.20 5.74
N ALA A 146 20.89 -0.46 4.73
CA ALA A 146 22.31 -0.44 4.43
C ALA A 146 22.82 0.99 4.13
N VAL A 147 22.07 1.77 3.35
CA VAL A 147 22.40 3.17 3.03
C VAL A 147 22.37 4.04 4.29
N ILE A 148 21.35 3.91 5.13
CA ILE A 148 21.24 4.69 6.38
C ILE A 148 22.37 4.32 7.34
N TYR A 149 22.64 3.03 7.51
CA TYR A 149 23.67 2.55 8.43
C TYR A 149 25.07 2.96 7.97
N THR A 150 25.41 2.80 6.69
CA THR A 150 26.70 3.25 6.14
C THR A 150 26.88 4.76 6.31
N ARG A 151 25.85 5.58 6.06
CA ARG A 151 25.91 7.02 6.31
C ARG A 151 26.13 7.34 7.79
N LYS A 152 25.45 6.65 8.73
CA LYS A 152 25.67 6.83 10.16
C LYS A 152 27.07 6.40 10.60
N ALA A 153 27.56 5.26 10.11
CA ALA A 153 28.90 4.78 10.40
C ALA A 153 29.97 5.75 9.89
N LEU A 154 29.81 6.27 8.66
CA LEU A 154 30.69 7.31 8.11
C LEU A 154 30.62 8.62 8.90
N ALA A 155 29.44 9.03 9.34
CA ALA A 155 29.28 10.23 10.17
C ALA A 155 29.95 10.05 11.54
N MET A 156 29.78 8.89 12.19
CA MET A 156 30.47 8.55 13.44
C MET A 156 31.99 8.46 13.24
N LEU A 157 32.47 7.91 12.13
CA LEU A 157 33.89 7.85 11.81
C LEU A 157 34.48 9.25 11.63
N ARG A 158 33.82 10.10 10.83
CA ARG A 158 34.19 11.51 10.67
C ARG A 158 34.15 12.27 11.98
N GLN A 159 33.13 12.01 12.79
CA GLN A 159 33.01 12.61 14.11
C GLN A 159 34.14 12.14 15.01
N SER A 160 34.49 10.85 15.07
CA SER A 160 35.63 10.32 15.84
C SER A 160 36.96 10.94 15.41
N LEU A 161 37.18 11.08 14.10
CA LEU A 161 38.36 11.74 13.55
C LEU A 161 38.41 13.23 13.92
N ASN A 162 37.28 13.93 13.92
CA ASN A 162 37.19 15.37 14.25
C ASN A 162 37.06 15.65 15.76
N THR A 163 36.61 14.68 16.56
CA THR A 163 36.42 14.77 18.03
C THR A 163 37.67 14.39 18.81
N SER A 164 38.81 14.29 18.14
CA SER A 164 40.12 14.60 18.74
C SER A 164 40.22 16.07 19.20
N GLY A 165 39.11 16.72 19.62
CA GLY A 165 39.13 18.11 20.09
C GLY A 165 37.86 18.76 20.67
N ARG A 166 36.59 18.34 20.42
CA ARG A 166 35.39 19.03 21.02
C ARG A 166 34.05 18.26 20.91
N THR A 167 33.16 18.50 21.88
CA THR A 167 32.00 17.72 22.41
C THR A 167 30.71 17.55 21.55
N PRO A 168 29.79 16.61 21.90
CA PRO A 168 28.79 15.98 21.02
C PRO A 168 27.31 16.44 21.18
N ALA A 169 27.02 17.72 21.43
CA ALA A 169 25.62 18.15 21.64
C ALA A 169 24.77 18.27 20.35
N ALA A 170 25.38 18.43 19.17
CA ALA A 170 24.68 18.71 17.92
C ALA A 170 24.00 17.49 17.25
N ALA A 171 24.40 16.26 17.62
CA ALA A 171 23.95 15.05 16.94
C ALA A 171 22.47 14.69 17.19
N PHE A 172 21.89 15.16 18.30
CA PHE A 172 20.50 14.85 18.67
C PHE A 172 19.47 15.65 17.86
N VAL A 173 19.79 16.89 17.46
CA VAL A 173 18.84 17.78 16.76
C VAL A 173 18.66 17.36 15.30
N GLN A 174 19.67 16.78 14.66
CA GLN A 174 19.57 16.32 13.26
C GLN A 174 18.72 15.05 13.09
N ALA A 175 18.63 14.17 14.09
CA ALA A 175 17.83 12.95 13.98
C ALA A 175 16.33 13.23 13.82
N ALA A 176 15.82 14.33 14.39
CA ALA A 176 14.41 14.72 14.32
C ALA A 176 14.00 15.25 12.93
N ALA A 177 14.93 15.84 12.17
CA ALA A 177 14.64 16.43 10.85
C ALA A 177 14.42 15.38 9.74
N TRP A 178 15.03 14.20 9.86
CA TRP A 178 14.93 13.14 8.84
C TRP A 178 13.61 12.38 8.86
N SER A 179 12.91 12.38 10.00
CA SER A 179 11.55 11.79 10.13
C SER A 179 10.54 12.51 9.23
N GLY A 180 10.69 13.82 9.02
CA GLY A 180 9.81 14.62 8.16
C GLY A 180 10.04 14.41 6.66
N ALA A 181 11.28 14.14 6.24
CA ALA A 181 11.61 13.94 4.81
C ALA A 181 11.08 12.61 4.25
N LEU A 182 11.01 11.57 5.09
CA LEU A 182 10.42 10.27 4.73
C LEU A 182 8.88 10.35 4.56
N LEU A 183 8.23 11.27 5.28
CA LEU A 183 6.80 11.56 5.11
C LEU A 183 6.50 12.38 3.85
N ALA A 184 7.44 13.20 3.37
CA ALA A 184 7.26 13.99 2.15
C ALA A 184 7.41 13.16 0.86
N LEU A 185 8.29 12.16 0.87
CA LEU A 185 8.52 11.26 -0.28
C LEU A 185 7.33 10.35 -0.60
N SER A 186 6.52 9.98 0.41
CA SER A 186 5.29 9.20 0.18
C SER A 186 4.18 10.02 -0.50
N ALA A 187 4.21 11.36 -0.38
CA ALA A 187 3.22 12.23 -1.00
C ALA A 187 3.46 12.46 -2.51
N GLN A 188 4.70 12.27 -2.99
CA GLN A 188 5.11 12.67 -4.34
C GLN A 188 4.87 11.61 -5.43
N VAL A 189 4.52 10.37 -5.05
CA VAL A 189 4.21 9.27 -5.99
C VAL A 189 2.77 9.34 -6.54
N GLY A 190 1.95 10.31 -6.10
CA GLY A 190 0.50 10.33 -6.35
C GLY A 190 -0.01 10.84 -7.70
N GLY A 191 0.84 11.26 -8.65
CA GLY A 191 0.40 12.06 -9.80
C GLY A 191 -0.07 11.32 -11.06
N VAL A 192 0.67 10.31 -11.53
CA VAL A 192 0.42 9.69 -12.86
C VAL A 192 0.10 8.19 -12.77
N GLY A 193 0.49 7.52 -11.67
CA GLY A 193 0.19 6.11 -11.45
C GLY A 193 -1.16 5.84 -10.78
N ARG A 194 -1.84 6.88 -10.26
CA ARG A 194 -3.02 6.71 -9.41
C ARG A 194 -4.22 6.13 -10.16
N ASP A 195 -4.53 6.62 -11.35
CA ASP A 195 -5.68 6.16 -12.13
C ASP A 195 -5.50 4.75 -12.70
N VAL A 196 -4.29 4.40 -13.15
CA VAL A 196 -3.95 3.07 -13.65
C VAL A 196 -3.89 2.06 -12.51
N ALA A 197 -3.33 2.46 -11.36
CA ALA A 197 -3.35 1.62 -10.16
C ALA A 197 -4.79 1.37 -9.70
N LEU A 198 -5.63 2.42 -9.66
CA LEU A 198 -7.05 2.30 -9.35
C LEU A 198 -7.76 1.29 -10.27
N ALA A 199 -7.58 1.42 -11.59
CA ALA A 199 -8.22 0.52 -12.55
C ALA A 199 -7.74 -0.95 -12.37
N ALA A 200 -6.44 -1.17 -12.18
CA ALA A 200 -5.90 -2.51 -11.93
C ALA A 200 -6.42 -3.12 -10.61
N MET A 201 -6.51 -2.32 -9.54
CA MET A 201 -7.03 -2.79 -8.26
C MET A 201 -8.53 -3.14 -8.34
N GLU A 202 -9.30 -2.32 -9.07
CA GLU A 202 -10.74 -2.53 -9.25
C GLU A 202 -11.04 -3.78 -10.09
N GLU A 203 -10.27 -4.05 -11.14
CA GLU A 203 -10.40 -5.28 -11.92
C GLU A 203 -10.03 -6.53 -11.12
N GLY A 204 -8.91 -6.49 -10.37
CA GLY A 204 -8.53 -7.59 -9.48
C GLY A 204 -9.61 -7.88 -8.42
N ALA A 205 -10.21 -6.83 -7.86
CA ALA A 205 -11.31 -6.94 -6.91
C ALA A 205 -12.59 -7.51 -7.55
N LEU A 206 -12.91 -7.11 -8.78
CA LEU A 206 -14.07 -7.62 -9.52
C LEU A 206 -13.93 -9.11 -9.86
N HIS A 207 -12.73 -9.56 -10.25
CA HIS A 207 -12.46 -10.98 -10.49
C HIS A 207 -12.55 -11.82 -9.22
N ALA A 208 -12.04 -11.33 -8.08
CA ALA A 208 -12.16 -12.01 -6.79
C ALA A 208 -13.63 -12.10 -6.27
N ALA A 209 -14.53 -11.28 -6.82
CA ALA A 209 -15.95 -11.27 -6.45
C ALA A 209 -16.81 -12.24 -7.28
N ALA A 210 -16.31 -12.72 -8.42
CA ALA A 210 -17.05 -13.62 -9.30
C ALA A 210 -17.19 -15.02 -8.65
N PRO A 211 -18.42 -15.52 -8.42
CA PRO A 211 -18.62 -16.87 -7.89
C PRO A 211 -18.30 -17.89 -8.99
N GLY A 212 -17.08 -18.44 -9.03
CA GLY A 212 -16.77 -19.41 -10.08
C GLY A 212 -15.37 -20.03 -10.17
N HIS A 213 -14.43 -19.82 -9.23
CA HIS A 213 -13.13 -20.50 -9.26
C HIS A 213 -12.71 -21.04 -7.89
N THR A 214 -13.43 -22.07 -7.45
CA THR A 214 -12.93 -23.11 -6.53
C THR A 214 -13.35 -24.46 -7.08
#